data_AF-A0A941DFL8-F1
#
_entry.id   AF-A0A941DFL8-F1
#
_cell.length_a   1.000
_cell.length_b   1.000
_cell.length_c   1.000
_cell.angle_alpha   90.00
_cell.angle_beta   90.00
_cell.angle_gamma   90.00
#
_symmetry.space_group_name_H-M   'P 1'
#
loop_
_entity.id
_entity.type
_entity.pdbx_description
1 polymer ?
#
loop_
_entity_poly.entity_id
_entity_poly.type
_entity_poly.pdbx_seq_one_letter_code
_entity_poly.pdbx_strand_id
1 'polypeptide(L)'
;MKLFSNKTRQSLCLALATCMPLLAPLDALAHRQFIVPTSTVVNGKAPWVSFDAAAATDVFFFDHVAMNLNNLVITAADGSNIKAENQSSGKLRSNFDIRAEMQGTYKISVVNDGINASYKENGAPKRWRGTAEAFAKEVPANAQDLQVSHNQGRVETFVTNGKPSDVALKPSGKGLELNPITHPNDLVNSDQAQFQFLIDGKPAAGVKVTVIAGGIRYRQKLDEQLLTADSEGKVSIKWQGAGLYWMQATFSDNKSTIPGVKERRASYVATLEVMPD
;
A
#
# COMPACT_ATOMS: atom_id res chain seq x y z
N MET A 1 83.60 -5.27 18.43
CA MET A 1 83.64 -4.50 17.17
C MET A 1 82.39 -4.85 16.37
N LYS A 2 81.55 -3.84 16.06
CA LYS A 2 80.34 -3.83 15.20
C LYS A 2 79.17 -4.75 15.64
N LEU A 3 78.07 -4.23 16.21
CA LEU A 3 76.99 -3.34 15.72
C LEU A 3 75.85 -4.07 14.98
N PHE A 4 74.65 -3.92 15.57
CA PHE A 4 73.28 -3.99 15.02
C PHE A 4 72.72 -5.32 14.47
N SER A 5 71.62 -5.78 15.07
CA SER A 5 70.26 -5.48 14.56
C SER A 5 69.17 -6.19 15.37
N ASN A 6 68.31 -5.39 15.99
CA ASN A 6 67.04 -5.80 16.61
C ASN A 6 66.09 -6.43 15.56
N LYS A 7 65.46 -7.56 15.90
CA LYS A 7 64.09 -7.86 15.44
C LYS A 7 63.25 -8.34 16.62
N THR A 8 62.32 -7.46 16.94
CA THR A 8 61.30 -7.47 17.98
C THR A 8 60.44 -8.74 17.91
N ARG A 9 60.29 -9.44 19.04
CA ARG A 9 59.27 -10.48 19.23
C ARG A 9 57.89 -9.81 19.25
N GLN A 10 57.09 -9.99 18.21
CA GLN A 10 55.68 -9.59 18.23
C GLN A 10 54.87 -10.72 18.87
N SER A 11 54.30 -10.39 20.03
CA SER A 11 53.36 -11.22 20.76
C SER A 11 52.07 -11.39 19.97
N LEU A 12 51.63 -12.65 19.85
CA LEU A 12 50.39 -13.06 19.22
C LEU A 12 49.22 -12.72 20.16
N CYS A 13 48.61 -11.53 20.00
CA CYS A 13 47.33 -11.21 20.64
C CYS A 13 46.19 -11.67 19.72
N LEU A 14 45.51 -12.73 20.15
CA LEU A 14 44.30 -13.27 19.53
C LEU A 14 43.14 -12.29 19.77
N ALA A 15 42.79 -11.47 18.78
CA ALA A 15 41.58 -10.66 18.81
C ALA A 15 40.41 -11.49 18.26
N LEU A 16 39.55 -12.00 19.14
CA LEU A 16 38.24 -12.52 18.75
C LEU A 16 37.38 -11.35 18.27
N ALA A 17 37.23 -11.20 16.96
CA ALA A 17 36.22 -10.35 16.38
C ALA A 17 34.86 -11.08 16.46
N THR A 18 34.08 -10.80 17.51
CA THR A 18 32.66 -11.17 17.56
C THR A 18 31.92 -10.38 16.49
N CYS A 19 31.67 -11.01 15.34
CA CYS A 19 30.78 -10.51 14.31
C CYS A 19 29.35 -10.56 14.85
N MET A 20 28.87 -9.43 15.39
CA MET A 20 27.49 -9.28 15.82
C MET A 20 26.63 -9.17 14.54
N PRO A 21 25.75 -10.14 14.24
CA PRO A 21 24.86 -9.97 13.10
C PRO A 21 23.90 -8.82 13.44
N LEU A 22 23.88 -7.78 12.61
CA LEU A 22 22.79 -6.81 12.60
C LEU A 22 21.51 -7.60 12.29
N LEU A 23 20.78 -7.97 13.34
CA LEU A 23 19.37 -8.31 13.21
C LEU A 23 18.68 -7.03 12.75
N ALA A 24 18.40 -6.94 11.44
CA ALA A 24 17.48 -5.94 10.93
C ALA A 24 16.19 -6.07 11.73
N PRO A 25 15.58 -4.95 12.19
CA PRO A 25 14.27 -5.03 12.80
C PRO A 25 13.34 -5.66 11.76
N LEU A 26 12.82 -6.84 12.09
CA LEU A 26 11.62 -7.35 11.45
C LEU A 26 10.54 -6.34 11.84
N ASP A 27 10.34 -5.32 11.01
CA ASP A 27 9.14 -4.50 11.11
C ASP A 27 7.98 -5.50 11.11
N ALA A 28 7.31 -5.59 12.25
CA ALA A 28 6.11 -6.37 12.39
C ALA A 28 5.14 -5.86 11.31
N LEU A 29 5.03 -6.63 10.22
CA LEU A 29 4.07 -6.53 9.13
C LEU A 29 2.67 -6.83 9.68
N ALA A 30 2.26 -6.10 10.72
CA ALA A 30 1.32 -6.65 11.67
C ALA A 30 -0.09 -6.70 11.10
N HIS A 31 -0.46 -5.80 10.18
CA HIS A 31 -1.82 -5.79 9.61
C HIS A 31 -1.83 -5.47 8.11
N ARG A 32 -2.27 -6.44 7.32
CA ARG A 32 -2.52 -6.35 5.88
C ARG A 32 -3.96 -5.95 5.65
N GLN A 33 -4.16 -4.75 5.12
CA GLN A 33 -5.49 -4.30 4.70
C GLN A 33 -5.84 -4.90 3.34
N PHE A 34 -7.11 -5.20 3.09
CA PHE A 34 -7.57 -5.63 1.78
C PHE A 34 -9.08 -5.38 1.61
N ILE A 35 -9.50 -5.31 0.35
CA ILE A 35 -10.89 -5.40 -0.09
C ILE A 35 -10.94 -6.57 -1.07
N VAL A 36 -11.81 -7.55 -0.85
CA VAL A 36 -11.97 -8.73 -1.70
C VAL A 36 -13.37 -8.73 -2.29
N PRO A 37 -13.53 -8.67 -3.62
CA PRO A 37 -14.83 -8.83 -4.26
C PRO A 37 -15.23 -10.30 -4.34
N THR A 38 -16.53 -10.58 -4.44
CA THR A 38 -17.05 -11.93 -4.75
C THR A 38 -16.69 -12.40 -6.16
N SER A 39 -16.44 -11.47 -7.08
CA SER A 39 -15.87 -11.72 -8.40
C SER A 39 -15.15 -10.46 -8.91
N THR A 40 -14.03 -10.61 -9.59
CA THR A 40 -13.37 -9.49 -10.28
C THR A 40 -13.88 -9.27 -11.70
N VAL A 41 -14.55 -10.26 -12.28
CA VAL A 41 -15.19 -10.16 -13.61
C VAL A 41 -16.63 -10.63 -13.52
N VAL A 42 -17.55 -9.79 -13.95
CA VAL A 42 -18.97 -10.11 -14.07
C VAL A 42 -19.46 -9.76 -15.47
N ASN A 43 -20.59 -10.31 -15.88
CA ASN A 43 -21.19 -9.96 -17.16
C ASN A 43 -22.70 -9.93 -17.03
N GLY A 44 -23.29 -8.76 -17.26
CA GLY A 44 -24.73 -8.62 -17.33
C GLY A 44 -25.17 -7.17 -17.38
N LYS A 45 -26.49 -6.97 -17.42
CA LYS A 45 -27.10 -5.63 -17.47
C LYS A 45 -26.81 -4.80 -16.22
N ALA A 46 -26.88 -5.41 -15.04
CA ALA A 46 -26.66 -4.75 -13.74
C ALA A 46 -26.35 -5.79 -12.65
N PRO A 47 -25.28 -6.59 -12.81
CA PRO A 47 -24.91 -7.61 -11.83
C PRO A 47 -24.56 -6.96 -10.48
N TRP A 48 -24.86 -7.70 -9.41
CA TRP A 48 -24.42 -7.36 -8.06
C TRP A 48 -23.02 -7.93 -7.82
N VAL A 49 -22.18 -7.15 -7.15
CA VAL A 49 -20.90 -7.61 -6.63
C VAL A 49 -20.80 -7.18 -5.17
N SER A 50 -20.50 -8.14 -4.31
CA SER A 50 -20.30 -7.91 -2.88
C SER A 50 -18.81 -7.83 -2.58
N PHE A 51 -18.46 -7.08 -1.55
CA PHE A 51 -17.10 -6.86 -1.13
C PHE A 51 -16.97 -7.11 0.36
N ASP A 52 -15.92 -7.81 0.75
CA ASP A 52 -15.49 -7.92 2.14
C ASP A 52 -14.18 -7.14 2.35
N ALA A 53 -14.06 -6.42 3.47
CA ALA A 53 -12.96 -5.52 3.76
C ALA A 53 -12.46 -5.68 5.20
N ALA A 54 -11.13 -5.82 5.36
CA ALA A 54 -10.52 -6.06 6.67
C ALA A 54 -9.07 -5.60 6.72
N ALA A 55 -8.55 -5.49 7.95
CA ALA A 55 -7.12 -5.56 8.23
C ALA A 55 -6.85 -6.86 8.99
N ALA A 56 -5.83 -7.61 8.56
CA ALA A 56 -5.59 -8.97 9.02
C ALA A 56 -4.11 -9.27 9.22
N THR A 57 -3.81 -10.31 9.99
CA THR A 57 -2.44 -10.86 10.03
C THR A 57 -2.16 -11.58 8.71
N ASP A 58 -3.04 -12.49 8.30
CA ASP A 58 -2.88 -13.25 7.05
C ASP A 58 -3.67 -12.64 5.88
N VAL A 59 -3.07 -12.68 4.69
CA VAL A 59 -3.69 -12.21 3.43
C VAL A 59 -5.02 -12.94 3.17
N PHE A 60 -6.10 -12.17 3.08
CA PHE A 60 -7.47 -12.63 2.83
C PHE A 60 -8.09 -13.51 3.92
N PHE A 61 -7.60 -13.42 5.16
CA PHE A 61 -8.24 -14.04 6.33
C PHE A 61 -8.77 -12.98 7.29
N PHE A 62 -10.01 -13.12 7.75
CA PHE A 62 -10.66 -12.14 8.61
C PHE A 62 -10.35 -12.40 10.08
N ASP A 63 -9.12 -12.14 10.53
CA ASP A 63 -8.60 -12.57 11.84
C ASP A 63 -8.27 -11.44 12.84
N HIS A 64 -8.29 -10.18 12.41
CA HIS A 64 -7.87 -9.06 13.26
C HIS A 64 -8.97 -8.00 13.45
N VAL A 65 -9.31 -7.22 12.42
CA VAL A 65 -10.33 -6.16 12.57
C VAL A 65 -11.03 -5.80 11.27
N ALA A 66 -12.30 -5.42 11.37
CA ALA A 66 -13.05 -4.83 10.28
C ALA A 66 -12.39 -3.53 9.79
N MET A 67 -12.24 -3.37 8.47
CA MET A 67 -11.70 -2.14 7.91
C MET A 67 -12.75 -1.03 7.95
N ASN A 68 -12.36 0.17 8.37
CA ASN A 68 -13.24 1.33 8.35
C ASN A 68 -13.51 1.77 6.89
N LEU A 69 -14.78 1.96 6.55
CA LEU A 69 -15.26 2.28 5.20
C LEU A 69 -15.74 3.75 5.05
N ASN A 70 -15.48 4.63 6.01
CA ASN A 70 -15.91 6.03 5.97
C ASN A 70 -15.31 6.80 4.79
N ASN A 71 -14.14 6.38 4.32
CA ASN A 71 -13.45 6.97 3.16
C ASN A 71 -13.55 6.07 1.91
N LEU A 72 -14.61 5.26 1.82
CA LEU A 72 -14.90 4.44 0.65
C LEU A 72 -15.32 5.33 -0.53
N VAL A 73 -14.67 5.12 -1.67
CA VAL A 73 -14.97 5.75 -2.95
C VAL A 73 -15.12 4.64 -3.98
N ILE A 74 -16.26 4.63 -4.68
CA ILE A 74 -16.51 3.70 -5.78
C ILE A 74 -16.63 4.51 -7.05
N THR A 75 -15.63 4.39 -7.92
CA THR A 75 -15.60 5.03 -9.23
C THR A 75 -16.12 4.04 -10.26
N ALA A 76 -17.20 4.39 -10.94
CA ALA A 76 -17.82 3.58 -11.97
C ALA A 76 -17.07 3.67 -13.30
N ALA A 77 -17.47 2.80 -14.24
CA ALA A 77 -16.83 2.67 -15.55
C ALA A 77 -16.79 3.94 -16.41
N ASP A 78 -17.66 4.91 -16.15
CA ASP A 78 -17.67 6.23 -16.80
C ASP A 78 -16.88 7.31 -16.04
N GLY A 79 -16.30 6.96 -14.88
CA GLY A 79 -15.58 7.87 -13.99
C GLY A 79 -16.45 8.58 -12.94
N SER A 80 -17.77 8.37 -12.94
CA SER A 80 -18.66 8.91 -11.91
C SER A 80 -18.50 8.16 -10.58
N ASN A 81 -18.85 8.81 -9.47
CA ASN A 81 -18.87 8.16 -8.16
C ASN A 81 -20.26 7.61 -7.87
N ILE A 82 -20.33 6.34 -7.47
CA ILE A 82 -21.56 5.69 -7.00
C ILE A 82 -21.48 5.38 -5.50
N LYS A 83 -22.62 5.10 -4.88
CA LYS A 83 -22.69 4.74 -3.46
C LYS A 83 -22.63 3.23 -3.29
N ALA A 84 -22.04 2.81 -2.19
CA ALA A 84 -22.17 1.45 -1.70
C ALA A 84 -23.60 1.19 -1.22
N GLU A 85 -24.08 -0.03 -1.43
CA GLU A 85 -25.33 -0.54 -0.88
C GLU A 85 -25.05 -1.57 0.22
N ASN A 86 -26.02 -1.80 1.10
CA ASN A 86 -25.96 -2.82 2.16
C ASN A 86 -24.69 -2.78 3.04
N GLN A 87 -24.10 -1.59 3.21
CA GLN A 87 -22.87 -1.45 3.98
C GLN A 87 -23.09 -1.86 5.44
N SER A 88 -22.28 -2.79 5.94
CA SER A 88 -22.32 -3.24 7.33
C SER A 88 -20.92 -3.54 7.86
N SER A 89 -20.76 -3.47 9.19
CA SER A 89 -19.49 -3.76 9.86
C SER A 89 -19.71 -4.69 11.05
N GLY A 90 -19.03 -5.82 11.04
CA GLY A 90 -18.85 -6.68 12.21
C GLY A 90 -17.56 -6.34 12.96
N LYS A 91 -17.09 -7.27 13.79
CA LYS A 91 -15.80 -7.14 14.50
C LYS A 91 -14.59 -7.36 13.59
N LEU A 92 -14.67 -8.33 12.69
CA LEU A 92 -13.52 -8.82 11.90
C LEU A 92 -13.60 -8.45 10.41
N ARG A 93 -14.77 -8.02 9.94
CA ARG A 93 -15.00 -7.68 8.53
C ARG A 93 -16.06 -6.59 8.40
N SER A 94 -15.86 -5.73 7.42
CA SER A 94 -16.89 -4.86 6.86
C SER A 94 -17.31 -5.43 5.51
N ASN A 95 -18.57 -5.28 5.14
CA ASN A 95 -19.06 -5.65 3.82
C ASN A 95 -19.94 -4.56 3.23
N PHE A 96 -20.09 -4.61 1.91
CA PHE A 96 -21.00 -3.77 1.14
C PHE A 96 -21.19 -4.37 -0.25
N ASP A 97 -22.17 -3.85 -0.98
CA ASP A 97 -22.49 -4.24 -2.34
C ASP A 97 -22.36 -3.06 -3.30
N ILE A 98 -22.14 -3.37 -4.58
CA ILE A 98 -22.38 -2.43 -5.67
C ILE A 98 -23.27 -3.11 -6.72
N ARG A 99 -24.03 -2.29 -7.43
CA ARG A 99 -24.71 -2.69 -8.64
C ARG A 99 -23.96 -2.15 -9.86
N ALA A 100 -23.34 -3.02 -10.64
CA ALA A 100 -22.50 -2.63 -11.79
C ALA A 100 -23.37 -2.39 -13.04
N GLU A 101 -24.12 -1.29 -13.08
CA GLU A 101 -25.06 -0.97 -14.17
C GLU A 101 -24.38 -0.59 -15.50
N MET A 102 -23.12 -0.15 -15.46
CA MET A 102 -22.34 0.21 -16.63
C MET A 102 -21.41 -0.94 -17.03
N GLN A 103 -21.20 -1.06 -18.34
CA GLN A 103 -20.16 -1.91 -18.89
C GLN A 103 -18.81 -1.21 -18.73
N GLY A 104 -17.78 -1.95 -18.31
CA GLY A 104 -16.46 -1.41 -18.02
C GLY A 104 -15.97 -1.72 -16.62
N THR A 105 -14.84 -1.11 -16.28
CA THR A 105 -14.12 -1.36 -15.03
C THR A 105 -14.48 -0.35 -13.96
N TYR A 106 -14.77 -0.85 -12.78
CA TYR A 106 -15.04 -0.13 -11.56
C TYR A 106 -13.78 -0.16 -10.68
N LYS A 107 -13.47 0.97 -10.05
CA LYS A 107 -12.40 1.07 -9.06
C LYS A 107 -13.01 1.31 -7.69
N ILE A 108 -12.73 0.40 -6.76
CA ILE A 108 -13.20 0.45 -5.38
C ILE A 108 -12.00 0.84 -4.53
N SER A 109 -12.08 1.98 -3.84
CA SER A 109 -10.94 2.56 -3.09
C SER A 109 -11.35 2.93 -1.67
N VAL A 110 -10.53 2.59 -0.68
CA VAL A 110 -10.57 3.24 0.64
C VAL A 110 -9.31 4.10 0.75
N VAL A 111 -9.50 5.42 0.80
CA VAL A 111 -8.40 6.39 0.75
C VAL A 111 -8.23 7.06 2.12
N ASN A 112 -7.04 6.94 2.69
CA ASN A 112 -6.66 7.60 3.93
C ASN A 112 -5.62 8.67 3.62
N ASP A 113 -5.95 9.92 3.91
CA ASP A 113 -5.04 11.05 3.79
C ASP A 113 -5.20 11.93 5.02
N GLY A 114 -4.31 11.73 6.00
CA GLY A 114 -4.45 12.33 7.31
C GLY A 114 -3.14 12.85 7.86
N ILE A 115 -3.21 14.03 8.46
CA ILE A 115 -2.13 14.63 9.23
C ILE A 115 -2.38 14.37 10.71
N ASN A 116 -1.35 13.89 11.40
CA ASN A 116 -1.28 13.88 12.85
C ASN A 116 -0.18 14.84 13.28
N ALA A 117 -0.47 15.69 14.25
CA ALA A 117 0.50 16.62 14.79
C ALA A 117 0.48 16.64 16.32
N SER A 118 1.63 16.90 16.91
CA SER A 118 1.76 17.26 18.32
C SER A 118 2.66 18.47 18.46
N TYR A 119 2.28 19.40 19.31
CA TYR A 119 3.01 20.64 19.58
C TYR A 119 2.72 21.16 20.98
N LYS A 120 3.45 22.18 21.41
CA LYS A 120 3.13 22.97 22.59
C LYS A 120 2.52 24.31 22.19
N GLU A 121 1.43 24.66 22.87
CA GLU A 121 0.78 25.95 22.77
C GLU A 121 0.71 26.53 24.19
N ASN A 122 1.33 27.70 24.40
CA ASN A 122 1.45 28.33 25.73
C ASN A 122 2.06 27.38 26.80
N GLY A 123 3.02 26.54 26.40
CA GLY A 123 3.67 25.56 27.28
C GLY A 123 2.89 24.25 27.51
N ALA A 124 1.63 24.17 27.09
CA ALA A 124 0.80 22.96 27.24
C ALA A 124 0.87 22.07 25.98
N PRO A 125 1.01 20.74 26.13
CA PRO A 125 1.02 19.82 24.99
C PRO A 125 -0.37 19.71 24.36
N LYS A 126 -0.41 19.80 23.03
CA LYS A 126 -1.61 19.68 22.21
C LYS A 126 -1.38 18.63 21.14
N ARG A 127 -2.43 17.84 20.88
CA ARG A 127 -2.49 16.89 19.76
C ARG A 127 -3.54 17.40 18.77
N TRP A 128 -3.26 17.22 17.50
CA TRP A 128 -4.12 17.66 16.42
C TRP A 128 -4.19 16.57 15.34
N ARG A 129 -5.36 16.41 14.73
CA ARG A 129 -5.59 15.48 13.63
C ARG A 129 -6.57 16.09 12.63
N GLY A 130 -6.31 15.91 11.34
CA GLY A 130 -7.17 16.44 10.29
C GLY A 130 -6.53 16.36 8.90
N THR A 131 -7.07 17.14 7.96
CA THR A 131 -6.54 17.23 6.59
C THR A 131 -5.37 18.20 6.47
N ALA A 132 -4.60 18.13 5.40
CA ALA A 132 -3.52 19.09 5.15
C ALA A 132 -4.02 20.55 5.11
N GLU A 133 -5.20 20.78 4.55
CA GLU A 133 -5.80 22.12 4.47
C GLU A 133 -6.23 22.66 5.84
N ALA A 134 -6.78 21.80 6.70
CA ALA A 134 -7.14 22.18 8.07
C ALA A 134 -5.89 22.41 8.92
N PHE A 135 -4.84 21.59 8.74
CA PHE A 135 -3.57 21.73 9.45
C PHE A 135 -2.96 23.12 9.25
N ALA A 136 -2.91 23.59 7.99
CA ALA A 136 -2.36 24.90 7.65
C ALA A 136 -3.13 26.09 8.25
N LYS A 137 -4.41 25.89 8.62
CA LYS A 137 -5.27 26.92 9.21
C LYS A 137 -5.30 26.89 10.73
N GLU A 138 -5.25 25.69 11.31
CA GLU A 138 -5.55 25.47 12.72
C GLU A 138 -4.31 25.27 13.59
N VAL A 139 -3.18 24.85 13.01
CA VAL A 139 -1.93 24.70 13.75
C VAL A 139 -1.14 26.00 13.68
N PRO A 140 -0.79 26.62 14.82
CA PRO A 140 -0.04 27.88 14.83
C PRO A 140 1.30 27.75 14.11
N ALA A 141 1.65 28.73 13.27
CA ALA A 141 2.93 28.74 12.55
C ALA A 141 4.16 28.78 13.48
N ASN A 142 3.99 29.31 14.70
CA ASN A 142 5.00 29.38 15.75
C ASN A 142 4.83 28.28 16.83
N ALA A 143 4.12 27.19 16.51
CA ALA A 143 3.93 26.07 17.40
C ALA A 143 5.29 25.51 17.88
N GLN A 144 5.50 25.45 19.18
CA GLN A 144 6.74 24.95 19.78
C GLN A 144 6.76 23.43 19.75
N ASP A 145 7.95 22.83 19.58
CA ASP A 145 8.15 21.37 19.52
C ASP A 145 7.24 20.65 18.50
N LEU A 146 6.93 21.30 17.37
CA LEU A 146 6.04 20.76 16.34
C LEU A 146 6.61 19.45 15.75
N GLN A 147 5.84 18.38 15.89
CA GLN A 147 6.05 17.11 15.22
C GLN A 147 4.83 16.81 14.37
N VAL A 148 5.05 16.52 13.09
CA VAL A 148 3.98 16.25 12.12
C VAL A 148 4.29 14.94 11.41
N SER A 149 3.29 14.07 11.33
CA SER A 149 3.29 12.92 10.45
C SER A 149 2.16 13.02 9.44
N HIS A 150 2.47 12.64 8.21
CA HIS A 150 1.51 12.56 7.11
C HIS A 150 1.38 11.12 6.71
N ASN A 151 0.20 10.56 6.94
CA ASN A 151 -0.12 9.18 6.61
C ASN A 151 -1.01 9.19 5.38
N GLN A 152 -0.43 8.76 4.25
CA GLN A 152 -1.17 8.56 3.02
C GLN A 152 -1.25 7.07 2.72
N GLY A 153 -2.45 6.56 2.53
CA GLY A 153 -2.70 5.15 2.32
C GLY A 153 -3.88 4.96 1.41
N ARG A 154 -3.82 3.96 0.52
CA ARG A 154 -5.00 3.50 -0.19
C ARG A 154 -5.06 2.00 -0.30
N VAL A 155 -6.28 1.49 -0.27
CA VAL A 155 -6.60 0.08 -0.48
C VAL A 155 -7.58 0.02 -1.63
N GLU A 156 -7.19 -0.64 -2.72
CA GLU A 156 -7.96 -0.68 -3.96
C GLU A 156 -8.27 -2.13 -4.37
N THR A 157 -9.38 -2.31 -5.08
CA THR A 157 -9.69 -3.51 -5.86
C THR A 157 -10.47 -3.10 -7.11
N PHE A 158 -10.47 -3.97 -8.11
CA PHE A 158 -11.03 -3.68 -9.44
C PHE A 158 -12.04 -4.75 -9.83
N VAL A 159 -13.16 -4.31 -10.41
CA VAL A 159 -14.20 -5.20 -10.92
C VAL A 159 -14.59 -4.75 -12.31
N THR A 160 -14.62 -5.67 -13.27
CA THR A 160 -15.04 -5.39 -14.65
C THR A 160 -16.39 -6.04 -14.93
N ASN A 161 -17.36 -5.24 -15.41
CA ASN A 161 -18.59 -5.76 -16.01
C ASN A 161 -18.44 -5.79 -17.54
N GLY A 162 -18.32 -6.99 -18.11
CA GLY A 162 -18.11 -7.20 -19.53
C GLY A 162 -16.69 -6.85 -19.97
N LYS A 163 -16.53 -5.83 -20.83
CA LYS A 163 -15.22 -5.47 -21.39
C LYS A 163 -14.47 -4.47 -20.49
N PRO A 164 -13.15 -4.64 -20.26
CA PRO A 164 -12.32 -3.68 -19.53
C PRO A 164 -12.39 -2.24 -20.06
N SER A 165 -12.24 -1.25 -19.16
CA SER A 165 -12.12 0.17 -19.52
C SER A 165 -11.24 0.95 -18.56
N ASP A 166 -10.50 1.96 -19.06
CA ASP A 166 -9.49 2.65 -18.25
C ASP A 166 -9.98 3.91 -17.52
N VAL A 167 -11.23 4.33 -17.75
CA VAL A 167 -11.72 5.63 -17.28
C VAL A 167 -11.66 5.73 -15.75
N ALA A 168 -12.10 4.69 -15.04
CA ALA A 168 -12.04 4.63 -13.57
C ALA A 168 -10.59 4.49 -13.03
N LEU A 169 -9.66 4.03 -13.85
CA LEU A 169 -8.28 3.72 -13.45
C LEU A 169 -7.38 4.96 -13.42
N LYS A 170 -7.84 6.09 -13.96
CA LYS A 170 -7.07 7.35 -13.97
C LYS A 170 -6.63 7.73 -12.54
N PRO A 171 -5.33 8.00 -12.33
CA PRO A 171 -4.82 8.51 -11.05
C PRO A 171 -5.41 9.87 -10.69
N SER A 172 -5.53 10.15 -9.39
CA SER A 172 -6.05 11.43 -8.87
C SER A 172 -5.00 12.55 -8.80
N GLY A 173 -3.72 12.20 -8.94
CA GLY A 173 -2.56 13.06 -8.74
C GLY A 173 -2.17 13.26 -7.28
N LYS A 174 -2.64 12.42 -6.34
CA LYS A 174 -2.43 12.62 -4.88
C LYS A 174 -1.92 11.38 -4.17
N GLY A 175 -0.82 11.51 -3.44
CA GLY A 175 -0.20 10.40 -2.71
C GLY A 175 0.34 9.32 -3.65
N LEU A 176 0.59 8.12 -3.12
CA LEU A 176 1.06 6.98 -3.90
C LEU A 176 -0.12 6.31 -4.62
N GLU A 177 -0.04 6.18 -5.93
CA GLU A 177 -1.09 5.63 -6.79
C GLU A 177 -0.52 4.60 -7.77
N LEU A 178 -1.36 3.66 -8.18
CA LEU A 178 -1.09 2.76 -9.30
C LEU A 178 -1.63 3.37 -10.59
N ASN A 179 -0.77 3.47 -11.60
CA ASN A 179 -1.12 3.70 -12.99
C ASN A 179 -0.90 2.38 -13.76
N PRO A 180 -1.96 1.61 -14.05
CA PRO A 180 -1.81 0.31 -14.66
C PRO A 180 -1.36 0.43 -16.13
N ILE A 181 -0.29 -0.29 -16.49
CA ILE A 181 0.12 -0.48 -17.90
C ILE A 181 -0.55 -1.74 -18.43
N THR A 182 -0.55 -2.82 -17.65
CA THR A 182 -1.45 -3.96 -17.82
C THR A 182 -2.72 -3.73 -17.01
N HIS A 183 -3.89 -3.98 -17.62
CA HIS A 183 -5.17 -3.77 -16.97
C HIS A 183 -5.35 -4.71 -15.76
N PRO A 184 -5.84 -4.24 -14.60
CA PRO A 184 -5.85 -5.02 -13.35
C PRO A 184 -6.85 -6.19 -13.33
N ASN A 185 -7.81 -6.24 -14.26
CA ASN A 185 -8.68 -7.40 -14.51
C ASN A 185 -8.35 -8.16 -15.81
N ASP A 186 -7.15 -7.95 -16.36
CA ASP A 186 -6.65 -8.65 -17.55
C ASP A 186 -5.27 -9.28 -17.25
N LEU A 187 -5.18 -9.96 -16.10
CA LEU A 187 -3.96 -10.61 -15.65
C LEU A 187 -4.07 -12.10 -15.93
N VAL A 188 -3.11 -12.66 -16.67
CA VAL A 188 -3.02 -14.10 -16.97
C VAL A 188 -1.70 -14.62 -16.41
N ASN A 189 -1.70 -15.85 -15.89
CA ASN A 189 -0.54 -16.41 -15.16
C ASN A 189 0.69 -16.68 -16.06
N SER A 190 0.51 -16.95 -17.35
CA SER A 190 1.63 -17.09 -18.30
C SER A 190 2.29 -15.77 -18.69
N ASP A 191 1.57 -14.66 -18.51
CA ASP A 191 2.02 -13.34 -18.94
C ASP A 191 2.67 -12.53 -17.81
N GLN A 192 3.50 -11.57 -18.23
CA GLN A 192 4.07 -10.58 -17.32
C GLN A 192 3.18 -9.34 -17.28
N ALA A 193 2.72 -8.96 -16.08
CA ALA A 193 2.01 -7.71 -15.88
C ALA A 193 2.98 -6.57 -15.60
N GLN A 194 2.71 -5.39 -16.15
CA GLN A 194 3.46 -4.17 -15.86
C GLN A 194 2.58 -3.13 -15.18
N PHE A 195 3.12 -2.53 -14.14
CA PHE A 195 2.46 -1.47 -13.40
C PHE A 195 3.42 -0.30 -13.18
N GLN A 196 2.88 0.92 -13.13
CA GLN A 196 3.64 2.11 -12.78
C GLN A 196 3.09 2.69 -11.47
N PHE A 197 3.96 3.00 -10.53
CA PHE A 197 3.63 3.75 -9.34
C PHE A 197 3.93 5.23 -9.54
N LEU A 198 2.98 6.06 -9.13
CA LEU A 198 3.09 7.52 -9.14
C LEU A 198 3.01 8.05 -7.70
N ILE A 199 3.77 9.08 -7.40
CA ILE A 199 3.68 9.86 -6.15
C ILE A 199 3.31 11.30 -6.53
N ASP A 200 2.12 11.74 -6.12
CA ASP A 200 1.52 13.01 -6.53
C ASP A 200 1.56 13.26 -8.05
N GLY A 201 1.16 12.22 -8.82
CA GLY A 201 1.10 12.27 -10.28
C GLY A 201 2.45 12.19 -11.01
N LYS A 202 3.57 12.01 -10.31
CA LYS A 202 4.91 11.86 -10.90
C LYS A 202 5.45 10.44 -10.71
N PRO A 203 6.28 9.90 -11.62
CA PRO A 203 6.95 8.61 -11.44
C PRO A 203 7.59 8.45 -10.05
N ALA A 204 7.23 7.38 -9.34
CA ALA A 204 7.73 7.07 -8.01
C ALA A 204 8.84 6.01 -8.06
N ALA A 205 10.07 6.45 -8.28
CA ALA A 205 11.22 5.55 -8.30
C ALA A 205 11.54 4.98 -6.91
N GLY A 206 11.96 3.71 -6.85
CA GLY A 206 12.40 3.08 -5.60
C GLY A 206 11.28 2.58 -4.68
N VAL A 207 10.02 2.69 -5.09
CA VAL A 207 8.86 2.09 -4.39
C VAL A 207 9.13 0.61 -4.13
N LYS A 208 8.94 0.17 -2.88
CA LYS A 208 9.08 -1.22 -2.49
C LYS A 208 7.75 -1.92 -2.67
N VAL A 209 7.72 -2.98 -3.47
CA VAL A 209 6.50 -3.72 -3.79
C VAL A 209 6.63 -5.15 -3.30
N THR A 210 5.65 -5.58 -2.50
CA THR A 210 5.51 -6.95 -2.01
C THR A 210 4.25 -7.54 -2.62
N VAL A 211 4.37 -8.73 -3.22
CA VAL A 211 3.26 -9.46 -3.83
C VAL A 211 3.13 -10.83 -3.17
N ILE A 212 1.95 -11.16 -2.67
CA ILE A 212 1.67 -12.40 -1.95
C ILE A 212 0.44 -13.06 -2.56
N ALA A 213 0.57 -14.31 -3.00
CA ALA A 213 -0.57 -15.11 -3.44
C ALA A 213 -1.51 -15.40 -2.26
N GLY A 214 -2.82 -15.42 -2.49
CA GLY A 214 -3.81 -15.87 -1.52
C GLY A 214 -3.68 -17.37 -1.19
N GLY A 215 -4.50 -17.83 -0.24
CA GLY A 215 -4.54 -19.26 0.13
C GLY A 215 -3.33 -19.73 0.95
N ILE A 216 -2.84 -18.86 1.84
CA ILE A 216 -1.60 -19.08 2.62
C ILE A 216 -1.79 -19.81 3.96
N ARG A 217 -3.03 -20.02 4.43
CA ARG A 217 -3.34 -20.52 5.80
C ARG A 217 -2.59 -21.78 6.25
N TYR A 218 -2.26 -22.66 5.30
CA TYR A 218 -1.57 -23.92 5.58
C TYR A 218 -0.18 -24.00 4.92
N ARG A 219 0.28 -22.90 4.31
CA ARG A 219 1.62 -22.84 3.71
C ARG A 219 2.63 -22.49 4.79
N GLN A 220 3.78 -23.15 4.75
CA GLN A 220 4.90 -22.84 5.64
C GLN A 220 5.68 -21.60 5.20
N LYS A 221 5.56 -21.21 3.92
CA LYS A 221 6.19 -20.04 3.32
C LYS A 221 5.16 -19.24 2.54
N LEU A 222 5.29 -17.92 2.57
CA LEU A 222 4.43 -17.00 1.84
C LEU A 222 4.83 -16.89 0.37
N ASP A 223 6.08 -17.25 0.04
CA ASP A 223 6.70 -17.11 -1.29
C ASP A 223 6.46 -15.72 -1.90
N GLU A 224 6.58 -14.70 -1.05
CA GLU A 224 6.37 -13.30 -1.42
C GLU A 224 7.39 -12.86 -2.48
N GLN A 225 6.92 -12.11 -3.47
CA GLN A 225 7.79 -11.46 -4.43
C GLN A 225 8.12 -10.06 -3.93
N LEU A 226 9.40 -9.76 -3.78
CA LEU A 226 9.90 -8.45 -3.41
C LEU A 226 10.49 -7.76 -4.63
N LEU A 227 9.89 -6.64 -5.03
CA LEU A 227 10.25 -5.86 -6.19
C LEU A 227 10.57 -4.42 -5.77
N THR A 228 11.32 -3.72 -6.61
CA THR A 228 11.57 -2.28 -6.44
C THR A 228 11.28 -1.59 -7.76
N ALA A 229 10.47 -0.53 -7.71
CA ALA A 229 10.15 0.25 -8.90
C ALA A 229 11.39 0.94 -9.47
N ASP A 230 11.52 0.92 -10.80
CA ASP A 230 12.63 1.54 -11.53
C ASP A 230 12.57 3.07 -11.52
N SER A 231 13.45 3.74 -12.28
CA SER A 231 13.48 5.21 -12.37
C SER A 231 12.21 5.84 -12.95
N GLU A 232 11.40 5.08 -13.69
CA GLU A 232 10.10 5.49 -14.22
C GLU A 232 8.94 5.08 -13.30
N GLY A 233 9.24 4.55 -12.11
CA GLY A 233 8.26 4.04 -11.17
C GLY A 233 7.63 2.73 -11.59
N LYS A 234 8.19 2.00 -12.58
CA LYS A 234 7.60 0.78 -13.10
C LYS A 234 8.08 -0.46 -12.36
N VAL A 235 7.19 -1.44 -12.24
CA VAL A 235 7.50 -2.82 -11.86
C VAL A 235 6.90 -3.78 -12.87
N SER A 236 7.55 -4.93 -13.03
CA SER A 236 7.03 -6.02 -13.86
C SER A 236 6.92 -7.29 -13.03
N ILE A 237 5.72 -7.86 -12.97
CA ILE A 237 5.37 -8.97 -12.09
C ILE A 237 5.14 -10.22 -12.94
N LYS A 238 5.77 -11.34 -12.56
CA LYS A 238 5.48 -12.66 -13.09
C LYS A 238 4.69 -13.43 -12.06
N TRP A 239 3.50 -13.90 -12.41
CA TRP A 239 2.59 -14.52 -11.46
C TRP A 239 2.99 -15.97 -11.16
N GLN A 240 2.79 -16.40 -9.92
CA GLN A 240 3.09 -17.77 -9.47
C GLN A 240 1.82 -18.64 -9.54
N GLY A 241 1.15 -18.61 -10.69
CA GLY A 241 -0.13 -19.29 -10.92
C GLY A 241 -1.36 -18.38 -10.80
N ALA A 242 -2.52 -18.94 -11.10
CA ALA A 242 -3.81 -18.26 -11.05
C ALA A 242 -4.35 -18.10 -9.60
N GLY A 243 -5.21 -17.12 -9.41
CA GLY A 243 -5.91 -16.83 -8.14
C GLY A 243 -5.73 -15.39 -7.68
N LEU A 244 -6.21 -15.11 -6.47
CA LEU A 244 -6.09 -13.79 -5.85
C LEU A 244 -4.67 -13.51 -5.36
N TYR A 245 -4.22 -12.28 -5.54
CA TYR A 245 -2.97 -11.74 -5.05
C TYR A 245 -3.21 -10.46 -4.26
N TRP A 246 -2.49 -10.35 -3.15
CA TRP A 246 -2.36 -9.11 -2.40
C TRP A 246 -1.04 -8.44 -2.79
N MET A 247 -1.12 -7.21 -3.27
CA MET A 247 0.03 -6.39 -3.61
C MET A 247 0.07 -5.18 -2.69
N GLN A 248 1.18 -4.98 -1.98
CA GLN A 248 1.46 -3.75 -1.25
C GLN A 248 2.65 -3.04 -1.88
N ALA A 249 2.52 -1.72 -2.02
CA ALA A 249 3.60 -0.83 -2.37
C ALA A 249 3.78 0.20 -1.25
N THR A 250 5.03 0.41 -0.83
CA THR A 250 5.39 1.45 0.15
C THR A 250 6.43 2.39 -0.41
N PHE A 251 6.30 3.65 -0.02
CA PHE A 251 7.18 4.72 -0.45
C PHE A 251 7.41 5.69 0.71
N SER A 252 8.66 6.10 0.89
CA SER A 252 8.97 7.23 1.76
C SER A 252 10.03 8.13 1.14
N ASP A 253 9.91 9.42 1.44
CA ASP A 253 10.91 10.42 1.08
C ASP A 253 10.86 11.61 2.05
N ASN A 254 11.78 12.55 1.87
CA ASN A 254 11.86 13.80 2.62
C ASN A 254 11.33 15.00 1.80
N LYS A 255 10.44 14.75 0.83
CA LYS A 255 9.96 15.76 -0.13
C LYS A 255 8.50 16.17 0.12
N SER A 256 8.01 16.04 1.36
CA SER A 256 6.68 16.52 1.70
C SER A 256 6.58 18.03 1.47
N THR A 257 5.47 18.47 0.87
CA THR A 257 5.13 19.89 0.72
C THR A 257 4.43 20.46 1.94
N ILE A 258 4.12 19.62 2.95
CA ILE A 258 3.39 20.01 4.15
C ILE A 258 4.40 20.47 5.23
N PRO A 259 4.28 21.71 5.75
CA PRO A 259 5.19 22.22 6.77
C PRO A 259 5.29 21.30 8.00
N GLY A 260 6.52 21.04 8.46
CA GLY A 260 6.79 20.23 9.66
C GLY A 260 6.82 18.72 9.43
N VAL A 261 6.42 18.23 8.25
CA VAL A 261 6.54 16.81 7.89
C VAL A 261 7.97 16.53 7.41
N LYS A 262 8.76 15.83 8.23
CA LYS A 262 10.17 15.52 7.93
C LYS A 262 10.34 14.34 6.97
N GLU A 263 9.45 13.37 7.08
CA GLU A 263 9.40 12.19 6.23
C GLU A 263 7.94 11.97 5.83
N ARG A 264 7.69 11.88 4.52
CA ARG A 264 6.41 11.42 3.99
C ARG A 264 6.44 9.91 3.93
N ARG A 265 5.36 9.27 4.37
CA ARG A 265 5.14 7.83 4.20
C ARG A 265 3.84 7.61 3.47
N ALA A 266 3.92 6.88 2.36
CA ALA A 266 2.78 6.56 1.54
C ALA A 266 2.71 5.04 1.30
N SER A 267 1.50 4.50 1.34
CA SER A 267 1.25 3.09 1.03
C SER A 267 0.11 2.93 0.02
N TYR A 268 0.24 1.93 -0.82
CA TYR A 268 -0.78 1.49 -1.76
C TYR A 268 -0.98 0.00 -1.57
N VAL A 269 -2.22 -0.46 -1.55
CA VAL A 269 -2.56 -1.87 -1.53
C VAL A 269 -3.56 -2.14 -2.65
N ALA A 270 -3.37 -3.25 -3.38
CA ALA A 270 -4.36 -3.80 -4.27
C ALA A 270 -4.64 -5.28 -4.03
N THR A 271 -5.91 -5.65 -4.12
CA THR A 271 -6.31 -7.03 -4.40
C THR A 271 -6.45 -7.19 -5.91
N LEU A 272 -5.76 -8.19 -6.47
CA LEU A 272 -5.75 -8.50 -7.90
C LEU A 272 -6.13 -9.96 -8.09
N GLU A 273 -6.76 -10.30 -9.21
CA GLU A 273 -7.01 -11.69 -9.61
C GLU A 273 -6.25 -12.01 -10.88
N VAL A 274 -5.52 -13.12 -10.87
CA VAL A 274 -4.79 -13.64 -12.02
C VAL A 274 -5.55 -14.85 -12.55
N MET A 275 -5.91 -14.79 -13.82
CA MET A 275 -6.62 -15.85 -14.53
C MET A 275 -5.65 -16.97 -14.93
N PRO A 276 -6.14 -18.22 -15.04
CA PRO A 276 -5.41 -19.27 -15.74
C PRO A 276 -5.35 -18.98 -17.24
N ASP A 277 -4.44 -19.67 -17.92
CA ASP A 277 -4.34 -19.77 -19.38
C ASP A 277 -5.62 -20.29 -20.05
#